data_AF-A0A1J7JD72-F1
#
_entry.id   AF-A0A1J7JD72-F1
#
_cell.length_a   1.000
_cell.length_b   1.000
_cell.length_c   1.000
_cell.angle_alpha   90.00
_cell.angle_beta   90.00
_cell.angle_gamma   90.00
#
_symmetry.space_group_name_H-M   'P 1'
#
loop_
_entity.id
_entity.type
_entity.pdbx_description
1 polymer ?
#
loop_
_entity_poly.entity_id
_entity_poly.type
_entity_poly.pdbx_seq_one_letter_code
_entity_poly.pdbx_strand_id
1 'polypeptide(L)'
;MLYWILLCQTYKAIQRQALPLEIPMMSFKYGGRLRDREIRLVNVIEADQTPLHVQLAVHQLDDVEFEALSYVWGDPSNKLEIMCNGQPFGVTENVHSALLERRRRDLKLLLWVDALCINQSDTDERTHQVRMMRAIYNSAKTVIVWLGQDGPNDSEGTELVERVYRECGGLSFDIESVREGVRVDDFDYIERGFPTPFRHPSTAENPGWKSAFELLKNSWFTRVWVVQELLVAKQSVIWRGRLDLDPNAILFAAMLVDTKRDLWLDFNRYAASSCHAINIARLYFRYRKKGQQPFWDTLCLCRNLQASDLRDKYFALVGISSGLVYELVDYNKTLREVHAQVGCLCLRGLPERGLPCSGLDLLAYGHYRDHTSSTFGAVSWVPGLISADRFAITIAEAYPTAELCKTKRGYAAARYMEDYGFLFDMEQTLAVEQKLAALTSLCRVRRD
;
A
#
# COMPACT_ATOMS: atom_id res chain seq x y z
N MET A 1 -27.30 33.13 41.09
CA MET A 1 -26.03 32.99 40.32
C MET A 1 -24.96 32.20 41.08
N LEU A 2 -24.67 32.52 42.35
CA LEU A 2 -23.69 31.77 43.18
C LEU A 2 -24.09 30.31 43.47
N TYR A 3 -25.38 30.02 43.64
CA TYR A 3 -25.87 28.64 43.87
C TYR A 3 -25.70 27.71 42.65
N TRP A 4 -25.78 28.29 41.44
CA TRP A 4 -25.60 27.55 40.18
C TRP A 4 -24.13 27.25 39.89
N ILE A 5 -23.24 28.16 40.28
CA ILE A 5 -21.78 27.96 40.18
C ILE A 5 -21.34 26.85 41.14
N LEU A 6 -21.89 26.82 42.36
CA LEU A 6 -21.59 25.78 43.34
C LEU A 6 -22.09 24.40 42.87
N LEU A 7 -23.29 24.32 42.28
CA LEU A 7 -23.83 23.08 41.70
C LEU A 7 -23.02 22.57 40.49
N CYS A 8 -22.54 23.47 39.63
CA CYS A 8 -21.67 23.12 38.51
C CYS A 8 -20.27 22.67 38.96
N GLN A 9 -19.77 23.21 40.07
CA GLN A 9 -18.48 22.81 40.64
C GLN A 9 -18.56 21.45 41.34
N THR A 10 -19.65 21.16 42.07
CA THR A 10 -19.89 19.83 42.66
C THR A 10 -20.17 18.78 41.59
N TYR A 11 -20.92 19.10 40.53
CA TYR A 11 -21.14 18.19 39.40
C TYR A 11 -19.83 17.84 38.67
N LYS A 12 -18.95 18.84 38.45
CA LYS A 12 -17.61 18.60 37.89
C LYS A 12 -16.67 17.83 38.82
N ALA A 13 -16.83 17.96 40.14
CA ALA A 13 -16.07 17.17 41.11
C ALA A 13 -16.51 15.69 41.14
N ILE A 14 -17.83 15.44 41.03
CA ILE A 14 -18.40 14.09 40.96
C ILE A 14 -18.01 13.40 39.64
N GLN A 15 -18.00 14.10 38.50
CA GLN A 15 -17.49 13.55 37.23
C GLN A 15 -15.99 13.28 37.22
N ARG A 16 -15.19 13.95 38.06
CA ARG A 16 -13.74 13.70 38.18
C ARG A 16 -13.39 12.50 39.07
N GLN A 17 -14.34 12.00 39.87
CA GLN A 17 -14.14 10.83 40.74
C GLN A 17 -14.79 9.55 40.22
N ALA A 18 -15.62 9.62 39.18
CA ALA A 18 -16.03 8.45 38.42
C ALA A 18 -14.92 8.08 37.42
N LEU A 19 -13.82 7.49 37.90
CA LEU A 19 -13.03 6.64 37.02
C LEU A 19 -14.00 5.56 36.52
N PRO A 20 -14.18 5.37 35.19
CA PRO A 20 -14.73 4.11 34.73
C PRO A 20 -13.84 3.02 35.35
N LEU A 21 -14.46 2.05 36.01
CA LEU A 21 -13.81 0.77 36.26
C LEU A 21 -13.48 0.22 34.86
N GLU A 22 -12.30 0.58 34.34
CA GLU A 22 -11.64 -0.15 33.29
C GLU A 22 -11.35 -1.51 33.90
N ILE A 23 -12.33 -2.41 33.82
CA ILE A 23 -12.08 -3.83 33.90
C ILE A 23 -11.01 -4.05 32.83
N PRO A 24 -9.78 -4.47 33.19
CA PRO A 24 -8.77 -4.73 32.19
C PRO A 24 -9.35 -5.82 31.29
N MET A 25 -9.75 -5.45 30.08
CA MET A 25 -10.04 -6.43 29.04
C MET A 25 -8.77 -7.27 28.97
N MET A 26 -8.82 -8.52 29.45
CA MET A 26 -7.66 -9.38 29.38
C MET A 26 -7.27 -9.44 27.91
N SER A 27 -6.06 -8.99 27.60
CA SER A 27 -5.52 -9.06 26.25
C SER A 27 -5.59 -10.51 25.78
N PHE A 28 -6.16 -10.74 24.60
CA PHE A 28 -6.21 -12.06 23.98
C PHE A 28 -4.82 -12.71 24.04
N LYS A 29 -4.76 -13.96 24.51
CA LYS A 29 -3.49 -14.67 24.65
C LYS A 29 -3.30 -15.58 23.45
N TYR A 30 -2.38 -15.20 22.58
CA TYR A 30 -1.87 -16.09 21.55
C TYR A 30 -1.20 -17.32 22.17
N GLY A 31 -1.13 -18.41 21.39
CA GLY A 31 -0.36 -19.59 21.73
C GLY A 31 1.16 -19.32 21.71
N GLY A 32 1.95 -20.38 21.60
CA GLY A 32 3.41 -20.26 21.49
C GLY A 32 3.86 -19.38 20.30
N ARG A 33 5.13 -18.94 20.37
CA ARG A 33 5.78 -18.19 19.29
C ARG A 33 5.78 -19.03 18.02
N LEU A 34 5.42 -18.39 16.91
CA LEU A 34 5.50 -18.99 15.57
C LEU A 34 6.97 -19.26 15.21
N ARG A 35 7.24 -20.45 14.67
CA ARG A 35 8.54 -20.82 14.11
C ARG A 35 8.66 -20.29 12.68
N ASP A 36 9.82 -20.55 12.09
CA ASP A 36 10.07 -20.18 10.70
C ASP A 36 9.01 -20.79 9.78
N ARG A 37 8.45 -19.94 8.92
CA ARG A 37 7.39 -20.27 7.95
C ARG A 37 6.07 -20.77 8.55
N GLU A 38 5.88 -20.69 9.87
CA GLU A 38 4.58 -20.93 10.49
C GLU A 38 3.69 -19.70 10.39
N ILE A 39 2.41 -19.92 10.11
CA ILE A 39 1.35 -18.91 10.09
C ILE A 39 0.17 -19.38 10.92
N ARG A 40 -0.63 -18.44 11.43
CA ARG A 40 -1.96 -18.77 11.96
C ARG A 40 -3.00 -18.63 10.88
N LEU A 41 -4.01 -19.48 10.90
CA LEU A 41 -5.15 -19.43 9.99
C LEU A 41 -6.46 -19.48 10.77
N VAL A 42 -7.45 -18.76 10.25
CA VAL A 42 -8.79 -18.61 10.82
C VAL A 42 -9.72 -19.63 10.18
N ASN A 43 -10.41 -20.40 11.02
CA ASN A 43 -11.62 -21.12 10.65
C ASN A 43 -12.82 -20.35 11.21
N VAL A 44 -13.74 -19.93 10.35
CA VAL A 44 -14.97 -19.23 10.76
C VAL A 44 -16.02 -20.30 11.08
N ILE A 45 -16.44 -20.37 12.35
CA ILE A 45 -17.35 -21.42 12.81
C ILE A 45 -18.78 -21.04 12.44
N GLU A 46 -19.52 -22.02 11.91
CA GLU A 46 -20.97 -21.94 11.77
C GLU A 46 -21.62 -21.97 13.16
N ALA A 47 -21.87 -20.78 13.70
CA ALA A 47 -22.76 -20.60 14.83
C ALA A 47 -23.85 -19.60 14.43
N ASP A 48 -25.11 -19.93 14.69
CA ASP A 48 -26.25 -19.01 14.60
C ASP A 48 -26.18 -17.91 15.69
N GLN A 49 -25.18 -17.97 16.55
CA GLN A 49 -24.99 -17.07 17.68
C GLN A 49 -24.15 -15.86 17.30
N THR A 50 -24.55 -14.71 17.84
CA THR A 50 -23.72 -13.52 18.01
C THR A 50 -23.14 -13.54 19.42
N PRO A 51 -21.87 -13.19 19.63
CA PRO A 51 -20.88 -12.67 18.67
C PRO A 51 -20.37 -13.72 17.66
N LEU A 52 -19.65 -13.32 16.61
CA LEU A 52 -19.01 -14.24 15.66
C LEU A 52 -18.03 -15.18 16.38
N HIS A 53 -17.98 -16.46 16.00
CA HIS A 53 -17.03 -17.43 16.53
C HIS A 53 -15.98 -17.83 15.48
N VAL A 54 -14.72 -17.78 15.86
CA VAL A 54 -13.59 -18.21 15.03
C VAL A 54 -12.61 -19.08 15.81
N GLN A 55 -11.91 -19.96 15.10
CA GLN A 55 -10.79 -20.74 15.60
C GLN A 55 -9.50 -20.33 14.90
N LEU A 56 -8.44 -20.09 15.66
CA LEU A 56 -7.09 -19.87 15.15
C LEU A 56 -6.24 -21.12 15.39
N ALA A 57 -5.67 -21.65 14.31
CA ALA A 57 -4.74 -22.78 14.35
C ALA A 57 -3.41 -22.41 13.66
N VAL A 58 -2.31 -23.01 14.13
CA VAL A 58 -0.97 -22.83 13.54
C VAL A 58 -0.77 -23.86 12.44
N HIS A 59 -0.26 -23.41 11.30
CA HIS A 59 0.06 -24.24 10.14
C HIS A 59 1.42 -23.87 9.57
N GLN A 60 2.05 -24.82 8.87
CA GLN A 60 3.18 -24.51 8.01
C GLN A 60 2.69 -23.92 6.71
N LEU A 61 3.25 -22.77 6.31
CA LEU A 61 2.81 -22.02 5.13
C LEU A 61 2.82 -22.86 3.84
N ASP A 62 3.79 -23.75 3.70
CA ASP A 62 3.98 -24.55 2.48
C ASP A 62 3.09 -25.79 2.40
N ASP A 63 2.48 -26.20 3.52
CA ASP A 63 1.75 -27.48 3.64
C ASP A 63 0.23 -27.30 3.81
N VAL A 64 -0.28 -26.08 3.58
CA VAL A 64 -1.69 -25.75 3.83
C VAL A 64 -2.31 -24.97 2.68
N GLU A 65 -3.54 -25.34 2.31
CA GLU A 65 -4.36 -24.56 1.39
C GLU A 65 -5.24 -23.58 2.19
N PHE A 66 -5.20 -22.30 1.80
CA PHE A 66 -5.93 -21.23 2.47
C PHE A 66 -6.23 -20.07 1.50
N GLU A 67 -7.12 -19.18 1.90
CA GLU A 67 -7.38 -17.90 1.24
C GLU A 67 -6.86 -16.76 2.12
N ALA A 68 -6.51 -15.62 1.52
CA ALA A 68 -6.03 -14.46 2.28
C ALA A 68 -6.99 -13.28 2.10
N LEU A 69 -7.30 -12.59 3.19
CA LEU A 69 -8.11 -11.38 3.16
C LEU A 69 -7.23 -10.15 2.95
N SER A 70 -7.67 -9.27 2.06
CA SER A 70 -7.10 -7.94 1.80
C SER A 70 -8.20 -6.92 2.01
N TYR A 71 -8.04 -5.99 2.95
CA TYR A 71 -9.12 -5.11 3.38
C TYR A 71 -8.57 -3.80 3.98
N VAL A 72 -9.40 -2.77 4.02
CA VAL A 72 -9.03 -1.51 4.71
C VAL A 72 -9.11 -1.71 6.21
N TRP A 73 -8.05 -1.43 6.96
CA TRP A 73 -8.03 -1.62 8.42
C TRP A 73 -9.20 -0.92 9.14
N GLY A 74 -9.61 0.26 8.67
CA GLY A 74 -10.71 1.03 9.27
C GLY A 74 -10.25 1.83 10.50
N ASP A 75 -11.20 2.31 11.29
CA ASP A 75 -10.92 3.03 12.54
C ASP A 75 -10.51 2.05 13.65
N PRO A 76 -9.26 2.11 14.17
CA PRO A 76 -8.79 1.20 15.20
C PRO A 76 -9.45 1.44 16.57
N SER A 77 -10.11 2.59 16.78
CA SER A 77 -10.83 2.91 18.00
C SER A 77 -12.21 2.25 18.08
N ASN A 78 -12.78 1.89 16.93
CA ASN A 78 -14.07 1.20 16.85
C ASN A 78 -13.86 -0.31 16.67
N LYS A 79 -13.85 -1.04 17.79
CA LYS A 79 -13.70 -2.50 17.80
C LYS A 79 -15.03 -3.19 18.09
N LEU A 80 -15.34 -4.19 17.28
CA LEU A 80 -16.42 -5.14 17.49
C LEU A 80 -15.84 -6.42 18.08
N GLU A 81 -16.53 -6.99 19.06
CA GLU A 81 -16.11 -8.21 19.74
C GLU A 81 -16.49 -9.46 18.94
N ILE A 82 -15.54 -10.39 18.82
CA ILE A 82 -15.74 -11.75 18.34
C ILE A 82 -15.17 -12.74 19.36
N MET A 83 -15.59 -13.99 19.31
CA MET A 83 -15.04 -15.08 20.12
C MET A 83 -13.99 -15.83 19.31
N CYS A 84 -12.72 -15.66 19.67
CA CYS A 84 -11.59 -16.34 19.05
C CYS A 84 -11.04 -17.39 20.02
N ASN A 85 -11.03 -18.68 19.64
CA ASN A 85 -10.59 -19.77 20.51
C ASN A 85 -11.27 -19.77 21.90
N GLY A 86 -12.54 -19.35 21.96
CA GLY A 86 -13.30 -19.23 23.21
C GLY A 86 -12.94 -18.00 24.08
N GLN A 87 -12.11 -17.09 23.59
CA GLN A 87 -11.75 -15.83 24.26
C GLN A 87 -12.30 -14.62 23.49
N PRO A 88 -12.75 -13.55 24.17
CA PRO A 88 -13.10 -12.29 23.51
C PRO A 88 -11.90 -11.69 22.74
N PHE A 89 -12.14 -11.25 21.52
CA PHE A 89 -11.17 -10.58 20.65
C PHE A 89 -11.83 -9.40 19.94
N GLY A 90 -11.21 -8.22 20.01
CA GLY A 90 -11.71 -7.02 19.33
C GLY A 90 -11.14 -6.88 17.91
N VAL A 91 -12.01 -6.92 16.90
CA VAL A 91 -11.67 -6.66 15.49
C VAL A 91 -12.30 -5.36 15.00
N THR A 92 -11.76 -4.76 13.94
CA THR A 92 -12.39 -3.58 13.33
C THR A 92 -13.65 -3.95 12.57
N GLU A 93 -14.50 -2.96 12.30
CA GLU A 93 -15.75 -3.13 11.55
C GLU A 93 -15.55 -3.79 10.17
N ASN A 94 -14.46 -3.45 9.48
CA ASN A 94 -14.15 -4.02 8.16
C ASN A 94 -13.80 -5.51 8.23
N VAL A 95 -13.04 -5.93 9.25
CA VAL A 95 -12.77 -7.37 9.48
C VAL A 95 -14.05 -8.08 9.87
N HIS A 96 -14.81 -7.52 10.81
CA HIS A 96 -16.06 -8.13 11.27
C HIS A 96 -17.05 -8.35 10.12
N SER A 97 -17.27 -7.33 9.29
CA SER A 97 -18.17 -7.41 8.14
C SER A 97 -17.67 -8.38 7.06
N ALA A 98 -16.36 -8.43 6.80
CA ALA A 98 -15.77 -9.40 5.89
C ALA A 98 -15.95 -10.85 6.39
N LEU A 99 -15.79 -11.09 7.70
CA LEU A 99 -16.01 -12.42 8.31
C LEU A 99 -17.48 -12.83 8.28
N LEU A 100 -18.41 -11.88 8.48
CA LEU A 100 -19.84 -12.14 8.32
C LEU A 100 -20.17 -12.54 6.88
N GLU A 101 -19.63 -11.82 5.90
CA GLU A 101 -19.85 -12.12 4.48
C GLU A 101 -19.22 -13.46 4.08
N ARG A 102 -18.02 -13.74 4.60
CA ARG A 102 -17.36 -15.05 4.48
C ARG A 102 -18.25 -16.19 4.99
N ARG A 103 -18.83 -16.03 6.18
CA ARG A 103 -19.77 -17.01 6.77
C ARG A 103 -21.03 -17.14 5.92
N ARG A 104 -21.60 -16.04 5.46
CA ARG A 104 -22.82 -16.02 4.63
C ARG A 104 -22.63 -16.77 3.31
N ARG A 105 -21.43 -16.68 2.72
CA ARG A 105 -21.06 -17.37 1.48
C ARG A 105 -20.76 -18.87 1.69
N ASP A 106 -20.79 -19.34 2.93
CA ASP A 106 -20.53 -20.72 3.33
C ASP A 106 -19.20 -21.30 2.81
N LEU A 107 -18.16 -20.46 2.84
CA LEU A 107 -16.88 -20.85 2.28
C LEU A 107 -16.00 -21.51 3.37
N LYS A 108 -15.63 -22.76 3.11
CA LYS A 108 -15.01 -23.67 4.09
C LYS A 108 -13.48 -23.63 4.16
N LEU A 109 -12.81 -22.96 3.22
CA LEU A 109 -11.34 -22.86 3.26
C LEU A 109 -10.89 -22.01 4.47
N LEU A 110 -9.71 -22.35 5.00
CA LEU A 110 -9.06 -21.56 6.02
C LEU A 110 -8.74 -20.15 5.48
N LEU A 111 -8.86 -19.15 6.34
CA LEU A 111 -8.68 -17.75 5.98
C LEU A 111 -7.50 -17.14 6.75
N TRP A 112 -6.59 -16.47 6.05
CA TRP A 112 -5.57 -15.63 6.67
C TRP A 112 -6.05 -14.19 6.74
N VAL A 113 -6.05 -13.61 7.95
CA VAL A 113 -6.41 -12.21 8.22
C VAL A 113 -5.34 -11.64 9.13
N ASP A 114 -4.53 -10.70 8.65
CA ASP A 114 -3.39 -10.12 9.37
C ASP A 114 -3.72 -9.63 10.81
N ALA A 115 -4.88 -9.00 11.02
CA ALA A 115 -5.31 -8.53 12.34
C ALA A 115 -5.62 -9.65 13.35
N LEU A 116 -5.90 -10.87 12.88
CA LEU A 116 -6.14 -12.04 13.72
C LEU A 116 -4.92 -12.95 13.79
N CYS A 117 -4.30 -13.21 12.64
CA CYS A 117 -3.25 -14.21 12.49
C CYS A 117 -1.90 -13.76 13.05
N ILE A 118 -1.64 -12.45 13.06
CA ILE A 118 -0.41 -11.86 13.59
C ILE A 118 -0.69 -11.26 14.97
N ASN A 119 0.15 -11.59 15.94
CA ASN A 119 0.15 -10.89 17.22
C ASN A 119 0.74 -9.48 17.04
N GLN A 120 -0.13 -8.51 16.77
CA GLN A 120 0.24 -7.12 16.50
C GLN A 120 0.93 -6.42 17.69
N SER A 121 0.83 -6.97 18.90
CA SER A 121 1.48 -6.45 20.11
C SER A 121 2.90 -6.98 20.33
N ASP A 122 3.28 -8.07 19.65
CA ASP A 122 4.63 -8.60 19.64
C ASP A 122 5.38 -8.07 18.41
N THR A 123 6.32 -7.16 18.63
CA THR A 123 7.07 -6.49 17.55
C THR A 123 7.95 -7.45 16.77
N ASP A 124 8.48 -8.49 17.42
CA ASP A 124 9.33 -9.50 16.78
C ASP A 124 8.49 -10.45 15.93
N GLU A 125 7.33 -10.89 16.45
CA GLU A 125 6.38 -11.69 15.66
C GLU A 125 5.86 -10.89 14.46
N ARG A 126 5.45 -9.63 14.67
CA ARG A 126 5.00 -8.74 13.58
C ARG A 126 6.10 -8.57 12.54
N THR A 127 7.33 -8.30 12.94
CA THR A 127 8.47 -8.19 12.02
C THR A 127 8.67 -9.46 11.21
N HIS A 128 8.65 -10.62 11.87
CA HIS A 128 8.83 -11.91 11.23
C HIS A 128 7.71 -12.21 10.22
N GLN A 129 6.45 -12.02 10.58
CA GLN A 129 5.30 -12.25 9.70
C GLN A 129 5.26 -11.24 8.55
N VAL A 130 5.59 -9.97 8.78
CA VAL A 130 5.61 -8.94 7.72
C VAL A 130 6.71 -9.21 6.70
N ARG A 131 7.87 -9.75 7.11
CA ARG A 131 8.89 -10.27 6.17
C ARG A 131 8.34 -11.35 5.23
N MET A 132 7.36 -12.12 5.69
CA MET A 132 6.72 -13.19 4.93
C MET A 132 5.49 -12.75 4.12
N MET A 133 5.05 -11.49 4.18
CA MET A 133 3.82 -11.02 3.52
C MET A 133 3.70 -11.42 2.06
N ARG A 134 4.76 -11.21 1.26
CA ARG A 134 4.81 -11.67 -0.13
C ARG A 134 4.55 -13.18 -0.24
N ALA A 135 5.23 -13.98 0.57
CA ALA A 135 5.11 -15.42 0.53
C ALA A 135 3.70 -15.88 0.94
N ILE A 136 3.10 -15.25 1.95
CA ILE A 136 1.74 -15.54 2.41
C ILE A 136 0.72 -15.28 1.29
N TYR A 137 0.70 -14.07 0.73
CA TYR A 137 -0.26 -13.72 -0.33
C TYR A 137 -0.02 -14.49 -1.64
N ASN A 138 1.24 -14.84 -1.97
CA ASN A 138 1.55 -15.67 -3.14
C ASN A 138 1.20 -17.15 -2.94
N SER A 139 1.18 -17.63 -1.69
CA SER A 139 0.84 -19.03 -1.37
C SER A 139 -0.66 -19.25 -1.21
N ALA A 140 -1.41 -18.20 -0.86
CA ALA A 140 -2.86 -18.25 -0.83
C ALA A 140 -3.44 -18.75 -2.16
N LYS A 141 -4.45 -19.63 -2.07
CA LYS A 141 -5.21 -20.12 -3.22
C LYS A 141 -5.87 -18.95 -3.95
N THR A 142 -6.58 -18.13 -3.19
CA THR A 142 -7.25 -16.91 -3.65
C THR A 142 -7.03 -15.80 -2.63
N VAL A 143 -6.75 -14.60 -3.13
CA VAL A 143 -6.79 -13.38 -2.32
C VAL A 143 -8.15 -12.72 -2.48
N ILE A 144 -8.87 -12.58 -1.38
CA ILE A 144 -10.17 -11.92 -1.33
C ILE A 144 -9.94 -10.44 -0.97
N VAL A 145 -10.26 -9.54 -1.89
CA VAL A 145 -10.23 -8.10 -1.66
C VAL A 145 -11.60 -7.63 -1.18
N TRP A 146 -11.72 -7.24 0.08
CA TRP A 146 -12.96 -6.72 0.65
C TRP A 146 -13.03 -5.19 0.53
N LEU A 147 -13.99 -4.71 -0.27
CA LEU A 147 -14.25 -3.28 -0.48
C LEU A 147 -15.37 -2.71 0.41
N GLY A 148 -15.89 -3.51 1.34
CA GLY A 148 -17.04 -3.16 2.17
C GLY A 148 -18.37 -3.63 1.58
N GLN A 149 -19.48 -3.24 2.23
CA GLN A 149 -20.83 -3.57 1.77
C GLN A 149 -21.16 -2.93 0.42
N ASP A 150 -22.16 -3.49 -0.26
CA ASP A 150 -22.69 -2.97 -1.51
C ASP A 150 -23.29 -1.57 -1.33
N GLY A 151 -23.00 -0.70 -2.29
CA GLY A 151 -23.50 0.66 -2.37
C GLY A 151 -24.61 0.82 -3.43
N PRO A 152 -25.23 2.00 -3.50
CA PRO A 152 -26.24 2.29 -4.50
C PRO A 152 -25.72 2.14 -5.93
N ASN A 153 -26.43 1.35 -6.73
CA ASN A 153 -26.12 1.06 -8.13
C ASN A 153 -24.83 0.26 -8.37
N ASP A 154 -24.29 -0.43 -7.36
CA ASP A 154 -23.08 -1.25 -7.51
C ASP A 154 -23.27 -2.43 -8.47
N SER A 155 -24.50 -2.93 -8.63
CA SER A 155 -24.80 -3.97 -9.64
C SER A 155 -24.62 -3.39 -11.05
N GLU A 156 -25.23 -2.24 -11.34
CA GLU A 156 -25.15 -1.54 -12.61
C GLU A 156 -23.72 -1.08 -12.93
N GLY A 157 -22.98 -0.59 -11.92
CA GLY A 157 -21.58 -0.21 -12.08
C GLY A 157 -20.68 -1.40 -12.38
N THR A 158 -20.90 -2.52 -11.70
CA THR A 158 -20.16 -3.77 -11.93
C THR A 158 -20.42 -4.31 -13.32
N GLU A 159 -21.70 -4.44 -13.72
CA GLU A 159 -22.07 -4.90 -15.06
C GLU A 159 -21.47 -4.03 -16.17
N LEU A 160 -21.45 -2.71 -15.97
CA LEU A 160 -20.83 -1.77 -16.90
C LEU A 160 -19.33 -2.00 -17.04
N VAL A 161 -18.61 -2.11 -15.92
CA VAL A 161 -17.15 -2.33 -15.91
C VAL A 161 -16.78 -3.66 -16.57
N GLU A 162 -17.53 -4.72 -16.29
CA GLU A 162 -17.33 -6.03 -16.91
C GLU A 162 -17.61 -6.02 -18.41
N ARG A 163 -18.67 -5.33 -18.85
CA ARG A 163 -18.98 -5.19 -20.28
C ARG A 163 -17.89 -4.40 -21.00
N VAL A 164 -17.44 -3.29 -20.42
CA VAL A 164 -16.32 -2.48 -20.93
C VAL A 164 -15.07 -3.34 -21.07
N TYR A 165 -14.72 -4.11 -20.04
CA TYR A 165 -13.56 -4.99 -20.07
C TYR A 165 -13.64 -6.04 -21.18
N ARG A 166 -14.80 -6.71 -21.32
CA ARG A 166 -15.02 -7.77 -22.32
C ARG A 166 -14.95 -7.25 -23.76
N GLU A 167 -15.59 -6.12 -24.04
CA GLU A 167 -15.71 -5.60 -25.40
C GLU A 167 -14.50 -4.77 -25.85
N CYS A 168 -13.68 -4.27 -24.91
CA CYS A 168 -12.50 -3.46 -25.21
C CYS A 168 -11.20 -4.27 -25.23
N GLY A 169 -11.30 -5.60 -25.30
CA GLY A 169 -10.17 -6.50 -25.47
C GLY A 169 -9.53 -7.01 -24.17
N GLY A 170 -9.99 -6.60 -22.99
CA GLY A 170 -9.53 -7.09 -21.69
C GLY A 170 -8.00 -7.21 -21.58
N LEU A 171 -7.49 -8.41 -21.29
CA LEU A 171 -6.05 -8.69 -21.18
C LEU A 171 -5.27 -8.56 -22.51
N SER A 172 -5.96 -8.60 -23.66
CA SER A 172 -5.32 -8.40 -24.97
C SER A 172 -5.09 -6.93 -25.31
N PHE A 173 -5.62 -6.01 -24.49
CA PHE A 173 -5.38 -4.59 -24.64
C PHE A 173 -3.94 -4.25 -24.23
N ASP A 174 -3.10 -3.84 -25.20
CA ASP A 174 -1.73 -3.43 -24.90
C ASP A 174 -1.73 -2.06 -24.22
N ILE A 175 -1.60 -2.11 -22.91
CA ILE A 175 -1.64 -0.93 -22.06
C ILE A 175 -0.35 -0.10 -22.14
N GLU A 176 0.75 -0.72 -22.58
CA GLU A 176 2.04 -0.04 -22.69
C GLU A 176 2.11 0.80 -23.97
N SER A 177 1.52 0.34 -25.07
CA SER A 177 1.45 1.11 -26.33
C SER A 177 0.66 2.42 -26.19
N VAL A 178 -0.30 2.48 -25.26
CA VAL A 178 -1.10 3.70 -25.04
C VAL A 178 -0.29 4.81 -24.38
N ARG A 179 0.74 4.48 -23.58
CA ARG A 179 1.62 5.47 -22.91
C ARG A 179 2.69 6.05 -23.83
N GLU A 180 3.09 5.34 -24.89
CA GLU A 180 4.03 5.81 -25.91
C GLU A 180 3.37 6.70 -26.98
N GLY A 181 2.20 7.27 -26.67
CA GLY A 181 1.60 8.37 -27.43
C GLY A 181 0.60 7.97 -28.52
N VAL A 182 0.15 6.72 -28.63
CA VAL A 182 -0.85 6.33 -29.66
C VAL A 182 -1.82 5.23 -29.19
N ARG A 183 -3.06 5.64 -28.84
CA ARG A 183 -4.39 5.21 -29.39
C ARG A 183 -5.52 5.75 -28.50
N VAL A 184 -5.90 7.01 -28.73
CA VAL A 184 -7.02 7.68 -28.06
C VAL A 184 -8.38 7.29 -28.67
N ASP A 185 -8.38 6.55 -29.79
CA ASP A 185 -9.58 6.38 -30.63
C ASP A 185 -10.39 5.09 -30.39
N ASP A 186 -9.87 4.07 -29.70
CA ASP A 186 -10.58 2.76 -29.62
C ASP A 186 -11.75 2.69 -28.61
N PHE A 187 -12.00 3.73 -27.82
CA PHE A 187 -13.07 3.73 -26.80
C PHE A 187 -14.03 4.87 -27.04
N ASP A 188 -14.80 4.77 -28.12
CA ASP A 188 -15.99 5.59 -28.32
C ASP A 188 -17.18 4.89 -27.63
N TYR A 189 -17.69 5.52 -26.58
CA TYR A 189 -18.83 4.99 -25.84
C TYR A 189 -20.12 4.96 -26.67
N ILE A 190 -20.31 5.90 -27.62
CA ILE A 190 -21.50 5.96 -28.47
C ILE A 190 -21.45 4.83 -29.50
N GLU A 191 -20.35 4.69 -30.24
CA GLU A 191 -20.22 3.68 -31.29
C GLU A 191 -20.32 2.26 -30.73
N ARG A 192 -19.81 2.04 -29.51
CA ARG A 192 -19.86 0.74 -28.82
C ARG A 192 -21.13 0.52 -28.01
N GLY A 193 -22.06 1.48 -27.99
CA GLY A 193 -23.33 1.35 -27.25
C GLY A 193 -23.18 1.40 -25.72
N PHE A 194 -22.07 1.94 -25.21
CA PHE A 194 -21.90 2.25 -23.80
C PHE A 194 -22.66 3.53 -23.42
N PRO A 195 -23.21 3.61 -22.20
CA PRO A 195 -23.75 4.86 -21.70
C PRO A 195 -22.67 5.93 -21.66
N THR A 196 -23.03 7.18 -21.95
CA THR A 196 -22.13 8.31 -21.75
C THR A 196 -21.87 8.48 -20.24
N PRO A 197 -20.62 8.76 -19.80
CA PRO A 197 -20.32 8.95 -18.39
C PRO A 197 -21.05 10.18 -17.84
N PHE A 198 -20.66 11.37 -18.31
CA PHE A 198 -21.25 12.63 -17.88
C PHE A 198 -21.21 13.65 -19.04
N ARG A 199 -22.20 13.64 -19.94
CA ARG A 199 -22.33 14.73 -20.93
C ARG A 199 -23.76 15.26 -21.09
N HIS A 200 -24.09 16.24 -20.23
CA HIS A 200 -24.65 17.58 -20.53
C HIS A 200 -25.09 18.20 -19.18
N PRO A 201 -24.98 19.53 -18.94
CA PRO A 201 -25.47 20.18 -17.71
C PRO A 201 -26.97 19.94 -17.38
N SER A 202 -27.71 19.29 -18.27
CA SER A 202 -29.13 18.95 -18.12
C SER A 202 -29.43 17.45 -18.09
N THR A 203 -28.43 16.55 -18.13
CA THR A 203 -28.63 15.10 -18.02
C THR A 203 -28.08 14.60 -16.70
N ALA A 204 -28.92 13.90 -15.94
CA ALA A 204 -28.55 13.28 -14.67
C ALA A 204 -27.32 12.36 -14.81
N GLU A 205 -26.52 12.28 -13.74
CA GLU A 205 -25.36 11.39 -13.63
C GLU A 205 -25.73 9.95 -14.04
N ASN A 206 -24.94 9.31 -14.92
CA ASN A 206 -25.19 7.90 -15.27
C ASN A 206 -24.88 7.01 -14.04
N PRO A 207 -25.87 6.25 -13.51
CA PRO A 207 -25.67 5.50 -12.27
C PRO A 207 -24.55 4.45 -12.34
N GLY A 208 -24.38 3.80 -13.51
CA GLY A 208 -23.33 2.81 -13.72
C GLY A 208 -21.93 3.43 -13.67
N TRP A 209 -21.71 4.54 -14.39
CA TRP A 209 -20.42 5.24 -14.35
C TRP A 209 -20.13 5.86 -12.99
N LYS A 210 -21.15 6.40 -12.31
CA LYS A 210 -21.02 6.90 -10.94
C LYS A 210 -20.56 5.81 -9.98
N SER A 211 -21.20 4.65 -10.01
CA SER A 211 -20.79 3.51 -9.17
C SER A 211 -19.38 3.01 -9.56
N ALA A 212 -19.07 2.90 -10.85
CA ALA A 212 -17.72 2.55 -11.29
C ALA A 212 -16.66 3.52 -10.73
N PHE A 213 -16.95 4.82 -10.70
CA PHE A 213 -16.06 5.83 -10.13
C PHE A 213 -15.94 5.71 -8.60
N GLU A 214 -17.02 5.34 -7.89
CA GLU A 214 -16.95 5.03 -6.45
C GLU A 214 -16.10 3.79 -6.15
N LEU A 215 -16.20 2.74 -6.97
CA LEU A 215 -15.34 1.56 -6.85
C LEU A 215 -13.86 1.95 -7.02
N LEU A 216 -13.52 2.76 -8.02
CA LEU A 216 -12.15 3.25 -8.25
C LEU A 216 -11.65 4.23 -7.19
N LYS A 217 -12.56 4.92 -6.49
CA LYS A 217 -12.24 5.86 -5.40
C LYS A 217 -12.11 5.15 -4.04
N ASN A 218 -12.48 3.87 -3.96
CA ASN A 218 -12.49 3.13 -2.70
C ASN A 218 -11.16 3.25 -1.94
N SER A 219 -11.25 3.45 -0.62
CA SER A 219 -10.10 3.66 0.26
C SER A 219 -9.15 2.47 0.30
N TRP A 220 -9.56 1.29 -0.15
CA TRP A 220 -8.68 0.16 -0.34
C TRP A 220 -7.50 0.51 -1.26
N PHE A 221 -7.75 1.16 -2.40
CA PHE A 221 -6.72 1.55 -3.35
C PHE A 221 -5.71 2.54 -2.79
N THR A 222 -6.04 3.27 -1.71
CA THR A 222 -5.10 4.21 -1.13
C THR A 222 -4.00 3.50 -0.36
N ARG A 223 -4.16 2.26 0.09
CA ARG A 223 -3.20 1.58 0.97
C ARG A 223 -1.94 1.12 0.22
N VAL A 224 -0.76 1.34 0.82
CA VAL A 224 0.49 0.86 0.24
C VAL A 224 0.56 -0.67 0.21
N TRP A 225 -0.02 -1.34 1.21
CA TRP A 225 0.02 -2.80 1.32
C TRP A 225 -0.69 -3.54 0.19
N VAL A 226 -1.65 -2.90 -0.50
CA VAL A 226 -2.33 -3.44 -1.69
C VAL A 226 -1.34 -4.02 -2.70
N VAL A 227 -0.16 -3.42 -2.80
CA VAL A 227 0.82 -3.83 -3.80
C VAL A 227 1.34 -5.25 -3.56
N GLN A 228 1.56 -5.68 -2.31
CA GLN A 228 1.90 -7.10 -2.04
C GLN A 228 0.65 -7.96 -2.02
N GLU A 229 -0.47 -7.44 -1.53
CA GLU A 229 -1.71 -8.19 -1.40
C GLU A 229 -2.26 -8.63 -2.77
N LEU A 230 -2.18 -7.77 -3.78
CA LEU A 230 -2.79 -7.98 -5.10
C LEU A 230 -1.81 -8.45 -6.18
N LEU A 231 -0.64 -7.82 -6.33
CA LEU A 231 0.25 -8.10 -7.47
C LEU A 231 0.79 -9.53 -7.46
N VAL A 232 1.05 -10.06 -6.27
CA VAL A 232 1.71 -11.36 -6.08
C VAL A 232 0.71 -12.50 -5.96
N ALA A 233 -0.59 -12.18 -5.84
CA ALA A 233 -1.65 -13.16 -5.73
C ALA A 233 -1.68 -14.06 -6.97
N LYS A 234 -1.80 -15.38 -6.79
CA LYS A 234 -2.01 -16.30 -7.93
C LYS A 234 -3.38 -16.10 -8.54
N GLN A 235 -4.39 -15.99 -7.69
CA GLN A 235 -5.77 -15.66 -8.04
C GLN A 235 -6.29 -14.63 -7.04
N SER A 236 -7.19 -13.78 -7.49
CA SER A 236 -7.82 -12.76 -6.65
C SER A 236 -9.24 -12.48 -7.09
N VAL A 237 -10.10 -12.18 -6.13
CA VAL A 237 -11.49 -11.75 -6.35
C VAL A 237 -11.76 -10.51 -5.51
N ILE A 238 -12.50 -9.55 -6.06
CA ILE A 238 -12.98 -8.40 -5.30
C ILE A 238 -14.39 -8.67 -4.82
N TRP A 239 -14.61 -8.56 -3.52
CA TRP A 239 -15.93 -8.58 -2.90
C TRP A 239 -16.38 -7.17 -2.56
N ARG A 240 -17.58 -6.83 -3.04
CA ARG A 240 -18.30 -5.60 -2.69
C ARG A 240 -19.70 -6.00 -2.23
N GLY A 241 -19.86 -6.14 -0.93
CA GLY A 241 -21.02 -6.81 -0.34
C GLY A 241 -21.17 -8.22 -0.93
N ARG A 242 -22.30 -8.43 -1.61
CA ARG A 242 -22.64 -9.72 -2.24
C ARG A 242 -22.12 -9.88 -3.66
N LEU A 243 -21.55 -8.83 -4.24
CA LEU A 243 -21.04 -8.83 -5.60
C LEU A 243 -19.62 -9.38 -5.65
N ASP A 244 -19.34 -10.13 -6.70
CA ASP A 244 -18.02 -10.66 -7.04
C ASP A 244 -17.52 -9.99 -8.31
N LEU A 245 -16.40 -9.30 -8.21
CA LEU A 245 -15.83 -8.52 -9.28
C LEU A 245 -14.48 -9.10 -9.69
N ASP A 246 -14.27 -9.23 -11.01
CA ASP A 246 -12.94 -9.55 -11.56
C ASP A 246 -12.01 -8.35 -11.35
N PRO A 247 -10.89 -8.50 -10.60
CA PRO A 247 -9.92 -7.43 -10.43
C PRO A 247 -9.38 -6.90 -11.76
N ASN A 248 -9.26 -7.74 -12.79
CA ASN A 248 -8.77 -7.27 -14.10
C ASN A 248 -9.75 -6.29 -14.74
N ALA A 249 -11.06 -6.49 -14.60
CA ALA A 249 -12.07 -5.57 -15.14
C ALA A 249 -12.02 -4.21 -14.42
N ILE A 250 -11.91 -4.22 -13.09
CA ILE A 250 -11.80 -3.00 -12.28
C ILE A 250 -10.53 -2.23 -12.59
N LEU A 251 -9.38 -2.91 -12.64
CA LEU A 251 -8.10 -2.28 -12.95
C LEU A 251 -8.03 -1.83 -14.42
N PHE A 252 -8.68 -2.54 -15.34
CA PHE A 252 -8.84 -2.10 -16.72
C PHE A 252 -9.65 -0.81 -16.81
N ALA A 253 -10.76 -0.69 -16.09
CA ALA A 253 -11.54 0.54 -16.02
C ALA A 253 -10.70 1.71 -15.46
N ALA A 254 -9.86 1.48 -14.45
CA ALA A 254 -8.93 2.50 -13.96
C ALA A 254 -7.97 2.96 -15.06
N MET A 255 -7.42 2.03 -15.85
CA MET A 255 -6.52 2.35 -16.95
C MET A 255 -7.21 3.03 -18.12
N LEU A 256 -8.48 2.72 -18.35
CA LEU A 256 -9.29 3.41 -19.34
C LEU A 256 -9.53 4.87 -18.94
N VAL A 257 -9.84 5.12 -17.66
CA VAL A 257 -9.94 6.49 -17.10
C VAL A 257 -8.62 7.25 -17.26
N ASP A 258 -7.47 6.60 -17.09
CA ASP A 258 -6.16 7.22 -17.26
C ASP A 258 -5.85 7.62 -18.71
N THR A 259 -6.41 6.89 -19.68
CA THR A 259 -6.06 7.00 -21.10
C THR A 259 -7.05 7.83 -21.91
N LYS A 260 -8.30 7.96 -21.48
CA LYS A 260 -9.34 8.73 -22.16
C LYS A 260 -9.56 10.06 -21.47
N ARG A 261 -9.26 11.16 -22.18
CA ARG A 261 -9.25 12.51 -21.62
C ARG A 261 -10.58 12.94 -21.01
N ASP A 262 -11.70 12.61 -21.65
CA ASP A 262 -13.02 12.98 -21.14
C ASP A 262 -13.42 12.15 -19.92
N LEU A 263 -13.20 10.84 -19.93
CA LEU A 263 -13.35 10.00 -18.74
C LEU A 263 -12.47 10.48 -17.57
N TRP A 264 -11.22 10.85 -17.86
CA TRP A 264 -10.31 11.43 -16.86
C TRP A 264 -10.86 12.74 -16.27
N LEU A 265 -11.39 13.62 -17.12
CA LEU A 265 -11.98 14.90 -16.69
C LEU A 265 -13.20 14.68 -15.80
N ASP A 266 -14.07 13.75 -16.18
CA ASP A 266 -15.27 13.39 -15.42
C ASP A 266 -14.91 12.73 -14.09
N PHE A 267 -14.01 11.75 -14.12
CA PHE A 267 -13.52 11.09 -12.92
C PHE A 267 -12.83 12.08 -11.98
N ASN A 268 -12.04 13.02 -12.49
CA ASN A 268 -11.42 14.03 -11.65
C ASN A 268 -12.41 14.99 -11.00
N ARG A 269 -13.46 15.38 -11.74
CA ARG A 269 -14.56 16.17 -11.19
C ARG A 269 -15.24 15.43 -10.05
N TYR A 270 -15.39 14.12 -10.20
CA TYR A 270 -16.05 13.24 -9.23
C TYR A 270 -15.18 12.90 -8.00
N ALA A 271 -13.92 12.51 -8.23
CA ALA A 271 -13.02 11.89 -7.27
C ALA A 271 -11.90 12.84 -6.78
N ALA A 272 -11.94 14.12 -7.14
CA ALA A 272 -11.02 15.16 -6.69
C ALA A 272 -9.53 14.80 -6.87
N SER A 273 -9.17 14.29 -8.06
CA SER A 273 -7.79 13.89 -8.43
C SER A 273 -7.21 12.67 -7.69
N SER A 274 -8.04 11.78 -7.11
CA SER A 274 -7.56 10.50 -6.57
C SER A 274 -7.08 9.56 -7.67
N CYS A 275 -5.77 9.43 -7.86
CA CYS A 275 -5.17 8.56 -8.89
C CYS A 275 -4.71 7.19 -8.37
N HIS A 276 -5.13 6.79 -7.16
CA HIS A 276 -4.59 5.60 -6.51
C HIS A 276 -4.91 4.30 -7.27
N ALA A 277 -6.17 4.08 -7.67
CA ALA A 277 -6.56 2.91 -8.46
C ALA A 277 -5.81 2.85 -9.80
N ILE A 278 -5.60 3.99 -10.45
CA ILE A 278 -4.80 4.10 -11.69
C ILE A 278 -3.36 3.63 -11.44
N ASN A 279 -2.72 4.11 -10.36
CA ASN A 279 -1.35 3.72 -10.04
C ASN A 279 -1.24 2.23 -9.67
N ILE A 280 -2.20 1.70 -8.91
CA ILE A 280 -2.28 0.27 -8.59
C ILE A 280 -2.47 -0.56 -9.86
N ALA A 281 -3.34 -0.14 -10.78
CA ALA A 281 -3.55 -0.84 -12.05
C ALA A 281 -2.29 -0.86 -12.91
N ARG A 282 -1.58 0.27 -13.03
CA ARG A 282 -0.28 0.34 -13.72
C ARG A 282 0.74 -0.62 -13.13
N LEU A 283 0.84 -0.66 -11.79
CA LEU A 283 1.72 -1.58 -11.08
C LEU A 283 1.33 -3.04 -11.32
N TYR A 284 0.04 -3.35 -11.22
CA TYR A 284 -0.50 -4.69 -11.42
C TYR A 284 -0.19 -5.25 -12.81
N PHE A 285 -0.57 -4.54 -13.88
CA PHE A 285 -0.34 -5.03 -15.24
C PHE A 285 1.15 -5.13 -15.59
N ARG A 286 1.98 -4.18 -15.15
CA ARG A 286 3.43 -4.25 -15.33
C ARG A 286 4.04 -5.43 -14.60
N TYR A 287 3.64 -5.64 -13.34
CA TYR A 287 4.15 -6.75 -12.53
C TYR A 287 3.75 -8.10 -13.13
N ARG A 288 2.52 -8.25 -13.63
CA ARG A 288 2.07 -9.47 -14.32
C ARG A 288 2.84 -9.73 -15.63
N LYS A 289 3.19 -8.68 -16.38
CA LYS A 289 3.89 -8.79 -17.67
C LYS A 289 5.41 -9.00 -17.52
N LYS A 290 6.05 -8.28 -16.59
CA LYS A 290 7.52 -8.16 -16.49
C LYS A 290 8.09 -8.62 -15.14
N GLY A 291 7.25 -9.02 -14.19
CA GLY A 291 7.69 -9.37 -12.84
C GLY A 291 8.11 -8.15 -12.02
N GLN A 292 9.03 -8.36 -11.08
CA GLN A 292 9.55 -7.29 -10.22
C GLN A 292 10.19 -6.17 -11.06
N GLN A 293 9.79 -4.93 -10.78
CA GLN A 293 10.37 -3.74 -11.42
C GLN A 293 11.42 -3.12 -10.48
N PRO A 294 12.35 -2.29 -11.00
CA PRO A 294 13.26 -1.54 -10.16
C PRO A 294 12.53 -0.80 -9.02
N PHE A 295 13.15 -0.80 -7.85
CA PHE A 295 12.63 -0.13 -6.65
C PHE A 295 12.16 1.29 -6.94
N TRP A 296 12.93 2.03 -7.75
CA TRP A 296 12.62 3.41 -8.08
C TRP A 296 11.31 3.60 -8.84
N ASP A 297 11.08 2.78 -9.87
CA ASP A 297 9.87 2.85 -10.69
C ASP A 297 8.64 2.49 -9.86
N THR A 298 8.80 1.50 -8.99
CA THR A 298 7.75 1.06 -8.07
C THR A 298 7.43 2.15 -7.04
N LEU A 299 8.46 2.75 -6.43
CA LEU A 299 8.32 3.81 -5.44
C LEU A 299 7.58 5.03 -6.01
N CYS A 300 7.88 5.43 -7.25
CA CYS A 300 7.24 6.58 -7.89
C CYS A 300 5.73 6.40 -8.03
N LEU A 301 5.24 5.19 -8.32
CA LEU A 301 3.81 4.88 -8.41
C LEU A 301 3.16 4.71 -7.02
N CYS A 302 3.93 4.29 -6.03
CA CYS A 302 3.46 4.04 -4.66
C CYS A 302 3.55 5.25 -3.72
N ARG A 303 4.25 6.33 -4.09
CA ARG A 303 4.58 7.46 -3.20
C ARG A 303 3.36 8.08 -2.52
N ASN A 304 2.25 8.18 -3.24
CA ASN A 304 1.00 8.78 -2.75
C ASN A 304 0.07 7.77 -2.04
N LEU A 305 0.39 6.47 -2.05
CA LEU A 305 -0.34 5.50 -1.24
C LEU A 305 -0.19 5.83 0.26
N GLN A 306 -1.03 5.30 1.11
CA GLN A 306 -1.13 5.63 2.53
C GLN A 306 -0.58 4.47 3.34
N ALA A 307 0.01 4.83 4.47
CA ALA A 307 0.53 3.89 5.46
C ALA A 307 0.38 4.52 6.84
N SER A 308 -0.14 3.75 7.80
CA SER A 308 -0.25 4.19 9.19
C SER A 308 1.13 4.25 9.85
N ASP A 309 1.98 3.26 9.56
CA ASP A 309 3.40 3.28 9.87
C ASP A 309 4.19 3.73 8.63
N LEU A 310 4.94 4.82 8.74
CA LEU A 310 5.69 5.36 7.62
C LEU A 310 6.77 4.41 7.09
N ARG A 311 7.24 3.44 7.88
CA ARG A 311 8.21 2.42 7.44
C ARG A 311 7.61 1.48 6.39
N ASP A 312 6.29 1.26 6.43
CA ASP A 312 5.57 0.39 5.50
C ASP A 312 5.65 0.90 4.06
N LYS A 313 5.92 2.20 3.87
CA LYS A 313 6.22 2.78 2.55
C LYS A 313 7.38 2.09 1.84
N TYR A 314 8.31 1.51 2.58
CA TYR A 314 9.39 0.70 2.06
C TYR A 314 9.10 -0.79 2.21
N PHE A 315 8.60 -1.22 3.38
CA PHE A 315 8.39 -2.64 3.65
C PHE A 315 7.41 -3.29 2.67
N ALA A 316 6.36 -2.57 2.27
CA ALA A 316 5.42 -3.02 1.25
C ALA A 316 6.08 -3.20 -0.13
N LEU A 317 7.23 -2.56 -0.41
CA LEU A 317 7.90 -2.66 -1.71
C LEU A 317 8.95 -3.78 -1.78
N VAL A 318 9.41 -4.29 -0.63
CA VAL A 318 10.49 -5.29 -0.54
C VAL A 318 10.18 -6.56 -1.33
N GLY A 319 8.92 -7.01 -1.33
CA GLY A 319 8.50 -8.22 -2.03
C GLY A 319 8.20 -8.03 -3.51
N ILE A 320 7.99 -6.80 -3.99
CA ILE A 320 7.46 -6.55 -5.35
C ILE A 320 8.42 -5.77 -6.25
N SER A 321 9.48 -5.22 -5.67
CA SER A 321 10.49 -4.48 -6.40
C SER A 321 11.84 -5.16 -6.32
N SER A 322 12.64 -4.94 -7.35
CA SER A 322 14.03 -5.34 -7.39
C SER A 322 14.88 -4.25 -6.71
N GLY A 323 15.86 -4.65 -5.89
CA GLY A 323 16.79 -3.73 -5.23
C GLY A 323 16.54 -3.50 -3.74
N LEU A 324 15.46 -4.06 -3.18
CA LEU A 324 15.28 -4.15 -1.72
C LEU A 324 15.51 -5.59 -1.23
N VAL A 325 15.80 -5.72 0.06
CA VAL A 325 16.09 -7.00 0.74
C VAL A 325 15.13 -7.21 1.91
N TYR A 326 14.79 -8.47 2.23
CA TYR A 326 13.80 -8.79 3.28
C TYR A 326 14.24 -8.37 4.68
N GLU A 327 15.55 -8.34 4.91
CA GLU A 327 16.21 -7.91 6.15
C GLU A 327 15.99 -6.43 6.45
N LEU A 328 15.54 -5.64 5.46
CA LEU A 328 15.13 -4.25 5.66
C LEU A 328 13.91 -4.14 6.57
N VAL A 329 12.98 -5.10 6.47
CA VAL A 329 11.74 -5.10 7.27
C VAL A 329 12.09 -5.38 8.72
N ASP A 330 12.01 -4.37 9.58
CA ASP A 330 12.31 -4.49 10.99
C ASP A 330 11.59 -3.39 11.78
N TYR A 331 10.59 -3.78 12.55
CA TYR A 331 9.82 -2.82 13.34
C TYR A 331 10.52 -2.41 14.65
N ASN A 332 11.65 -3.04 15.01
CA ASN A 332 12.50 -2.55 16.09
C ASN A 332 13.36 -1.35 15.65
N LYS A 333 13.57 -1.17 14.34
CA LYS A 333 14.28 0.00 13.78
C LYS A 333 13.37 1.22 13.69
N THR A 334 13.91 2.38 14.01
CA THR A 334 13.27 3.67 13.76
C THR A 334 13.11 3.94 12.26
N LEU A 335 12.18 4.83 11.90
CA LEU A 335 12.02 5.29 10.52
C LEU A 335 13.33 5.84 9.92
N ARG A 336 14.13 6.54 10.73
CA ARG A 336 15.41 7.11 10.32
C ARG A 336 16.42 6.03 9.93
N GLU A 337 16.50 4.95 10.69
CA GLU A 337 17.40 3.82 10.39
C GLU A 337 16.98 3.10 9.11
N VAL A 338 15.67 2.86 8.93
CA VAL A 338 15.12 2.27 7.69
C VAL A 338 15.43 3.17 6.48
N HIS A 339 15.21 4.49 6.60
CA HIS A 339 15.56 5.46 5.56
C HIS A 339 17.05 5.43 5.20
N ALA A 340 17.93 5.39 6.19
CA ALA A 340 19.37 5.33 5.96
C ALA A 340 19.76 4.04 5.22
N GLN A 341 19.18 2.90 5.60
CA GLN A 341 19.41 1.62 4.95
C GLN A 341 18.97 1.62 3.48
N VAL A 342 17.78 2.16 3.19
CA VAL A 342 17.29 2.30 1.80
C VAL A 342 18.22 3.22 0.99
N GLY A 343 18.63 4.35 1.56
CA GLY A 343 19.58 5.25 0.91
C GLY A 343 20.90 4.56 0.55
N CYS A 344 21.44 3.75 1.47
CA CYS A 344 22.65 2.96 1.24
C CYS A 344 22.47 1.91 0.14
N LEU A 345 21.35 1.17 0.13
CA LEU A 345 21.04 0.18 -0.90
C LEU A 345 20.96 0.83 -2.29
N CYS A 346 20.31 1.99 -2.39
CA CYS A 346 20.23 2.75 -3.64
C CYS A 346 21.60 3.22 -4.14
N LEU A 347 22.47 3.71 -3.26
CA LEU A 347 23.79 4.24 -3.63
C LEU A 347 24.81 3.16 -4.00
N ARG A 348 24.76 2.01 -3.30
CA ARG A 348 25.58 0.85 -3.64
C ARG A 348 25.26 0.37 -5.05
N GLY A 349 23.99 0.48 -5.45
CA GLY A 349 23.47 -0.25 -6.58
C GLY A 349 23.43 -1.75 -6.28
N LEU A 350 22.49 -2.45 -6.90
CA LEU A 350 22.37 -3.90 -6.82
C LEU A 350 22.08 -4.37 -8.25
N PRO A 351 23.11 -4.47 -9.12
CA PRO A 351 22.92 -4.83 -10.52
C PRO A 351 22.18 -6.15 -10.69
N GLU A 352 22.48 -7.12 -9.84
CA GLU A 352 21.79 -8.42 -9.76
C GLU A 352 20.30 -8.29 -9.37
N ARG A 353 19.89 -7.13 -8.85
CA ARG A 353 18.50 -6.77 -8.57
C ARG A 353 18.05 -5.52 -9.33
N GLY A 354 18.63 -5.24 -10.51
CA GLY A 354 18.16 -4.19 -11.41
C GLY A 354 18.36 -2.75 -10.91
N LEU A 355 19.14 -2.53 -9.84
CA LEU A 355 19.57 -1.20 -9.44
C LEU A 355 20.94 -0.91 -10.07
N PRO A 356 21.06 0.06 -10.99
CA PRO A 356 22.33 0.34 -11.63
C PRO A 356 23.40 0.77 -10.61
N CYS A 357 24.63 0.29 -10.80
CA CYS A 357 25.81 0.64 -9.99
C CYS A 357 26.14 2.15 -9.94
N SER A 358 25.47 2.97 -10.76
CA SER A 358 25.62 4.42 -10.73
C SER A 358 25.09 5.01 -9.42
N GLY A 359 24.03 4.45 -8.83
CA GLY A 359 23.46 4.84 -7.52
C GLY A 359 23.00 6.30 -7.38
N LEU A 360 23.04 7.07 -8.47
CA LEU A 360 22.95 8.53 -8.46
C LEU A 360 21.60 9.05 -9.00
N ASP A 361 20.76 8.18 -9.57
CA ASP A 361 19.41 8.52 -10.04
C ASP A 361 18.52 9.02 -8.88
N LEU A 362 18.77 8.51 -7.66
CA LEU A 362 18.09 8.93 -6.43
C LEU A 362 18.46 10.37 -6.02
N LEU A 363 19.72 10.79 -6.24
CA LEU A 363 20.18 12.12 -5.85
C LEU A 363 19.61 13.20 -6.79
N ALA A 364 19.31 12.86 -8.05
CA ALA A 364 18.81 13.79 -9.06
C ALA A 364 17.38 14.30 -8.78
N TYR A 365 16.65 13.62 -7.90
CA TYR A 365 15.21 13.82 -7.71
C TYR A 365 14.83 14.55 -6.41
N GLY A 366 15.81 14.78 -5.52
CA GLY A 366 15.58 15.44 -4.24
C GLY A 366 15.43 16.95 -4.41
N HIS A 367 14.21 17.47 -4.45
CA HIS A 367 13.98 18.88 -4.15
C HIS A 367 14.26 19.13 -2.67
N TYR A 368 15.38 19.80 -2.40
CA TYR A 368 15.64 20.44 -1.11
C TYR A 368 14.69 21.62 -0.97
N ARG A 369 13.50 21.40 -0.39
CA ARG A 369 12.80 22.49 0.30
C ARG A 369 13.37 22.54 1.70
N ASP A 370 13.97 23.68 2.04
CA ASP A 370 14.66 24.05 3.29
C ASP A 370 13.85 23.86 4.60
N HIS A 371 12.67 23.21 4.54
CA HIS A 371 11.75 23.11 5.66
C HIS A 371 11.16 21.71 5.89
N THR A 372 11.52 20.67 5.11
CA THR A 372 11.01 19.30 5.34
C THR A 372 11.99 18.35 6.05
N SER A 373 13.29 18.68 6.10
CA SER A 373 14.26 17.89 6.89
C SER A 373 14.05 18.04 8.39
N SER A 374 13.43 19.13 8.85
CA SER A 374 13.02 19.32 10.23
C SER A 374 11.77 18.52 10.62
N THR A 375 10.93 18.11 9.64
CA THR A 375 9.62 17.51 9.93
C THR A 375 9.69 16.02 10.31
N PHE A 376 10.79 15.33 9.99
CA PHE A 376 10.91 13.88 10.21
C PHE A 376 12.19 13.44 10.96
N GLY A 377 13.01 14.38 11.42
CA GLY A 377 14.30 14.06 12.05
C GLY A 377 15.27 13.28 11.13
N ALA A 378 14.99 13.27 9.83
CA ALA A 378 15.81 12.63 8.81
C ALA A 378 16.94 13.59 8.39
N VAL A 379 18.07 13.04 7.97
CA VAL A 379 19.19 13.85 7.48
C VAL A 379 18.83 14.58 6.18
N SER A 380 19.35 15.79 6.06
CA SER A 380 19.01 16.77 5.03
C SER A 380 19.30 16.35 3.58
N TRP A 381 20.06 15.28 3.36
CA TRP A 381 20.42 14.75 2.03
C TRP A 381 19.63 13.49 1.63
N VAL A 382 18.95 12.82 2.57
CA VAL A 382 18.06 11.70 2.24
C VAL A 382 16.82 12.32 1.61
N PRO A 383 16.51 12.04 0.34
CA PRO A 383 15.32 12.61 -0.28
C PRO A 383 14.09 12.25 0.56
N GLY A 384 13.13 13.16 0.67
CA GLY A 384 11.82 12.86 1.25
C GLY A 384 11.02 11.92 0.35
N LEU A 385 11.51 10.69 0.18
CA LEU A 385 11.01 9.67 -0.76
C LEU A 385 9.55 9.30 -0.53
N ILE A 386 9.03 9.63 0.66
CA ILE A 386 7.69 9.32 1.13
C ILE A 386 6.83 10.57 1.36
N SER A 387 7.34 11.80 1.16
CA SER A 387 6.54 13.02 1.34
C SER A 387 5.61 13.23 0.14
N ALA A 388 4.31 13.47 0.37
CA ALA A 388 3.29 13.59 -0.68
C ALA A 388 3.17 15.02 -1.29
N ASP A 389 4.22 15.85 -1.17
CA ASP A 389 4.13 17.26 -1.57
C ASP A 389 3.94 17.37 -3.09
N ARG A 390 2.79 17.92 -3.51
CA ARG A 390 2.18 17.82 -4.87
C ARG A 390 2.96 18.51 -6.00
N PHE A 391 4.10 19.13 -5.72
CA PHE A 391 4.92 19.86 -6.69
C PHE A 391 6.34 19.32 -6.72
N ALA A 392 6.51 18.16 -7.34
CA ALA A 392 7.76 17.63 -7.88
C ALA A 392 7.32 16.30 -8.48
N ILE A 393 7.05 16.21 -9.77
CA ILE A 393 8.09 16.01 -10.78
C ILE A 393 7.57 16.50 -12.12
N THR A 394 8.28 17.45 -12.71
CA THR A 394 8.17 17.75 -14.13
C THR A 394 9.56 17.56 -14.71
N ILE A 395 9.70 16.56 -15.58
CA ILE A 395 10.75 16.38 -16.59
C ILE A 395 12.19 16.17 -16.06
N ALA A 396 12.76 15.00 -16.33
CA ALA A 396 14.05 14.92 -17.04
C ALA A 396 14.36 13.48 -17.47
N GLU A 397 13.98 13.14 -18.70
CA GLU A 397 14.71 12.16 -19.52
C GLU A 397 16.10 12.71 -19.97
N ALA A 398 16.76 13.58 -19.20
CA ALA A 398 17.79 14.45 -19.79
C ALA A 398 18.95 14.92 -18.89
N TYR A 399 19.32 14.25 -17.80
CA TYR A 399 20.55 14.62 -17.08
C TYR A 399 21.44 13.43 -16.74
N PRO A 400 22.60 13.29 -17.43
CA PRO A 400 23.64 12.35 -17.05
C PRO A 400 24.19 12.67 -15.66
N THR A 401 24.30 11.62 -14.88
CA THR A 401 24.89 11.45 -13.54
C THR A 401 26.09 12.34 -13.19
N ALA A 402 26.91 12.74 -14.16
CA ALA A 402 28.12 13.56 -13.94
C ALA A 402 27.86 15.02 -13.54
N GLU A 403 26.69 15.60 -13.85
CA GLU A 403 26.42 17.01 -13.55
C GLU A 403 25.93 17.24 -12.12
N LEU A 404 25.22 16.28 -11.52
CA LEU A 404 24.62 16.45 -10.19
C LEU A 404 25.66 16.38 -9.05
N CYS A 405 26.71 15.59 -9.29
CA CYS A 405 27.90 15.43 -8.46
C CYS A 405 28.72 16.72 -8.29
N LYS A 406 28.50 17.73 -9.15
CA LYS A 406 29.18 19.04 -9.11
C LYS A 406 28.52 20.00 -8.12
N THR A 407 27.58 19.55 -7.31
CA THR A 407 26.80 20.37 -6.38
C THR A 407 27.17 20.09 -4.91
N LYS A 408 27.05 21.09 -4.02
CA LYS A 408 27.23 20.94 -2.56
C LYS A 408 26.42 19.77 -1.94
N ARG A 409 25.38 19.29 -2.66
CA ARG A 409 24.42 18.25 -2.27
C ARG A 409 25.03 16.84 -2.25
N GLY A 410 25.91 16.51 -3.20
CA GLY A 410 26.55 15.19 -3.26
C GLY A 410 27.58 14.97 -2.14
N TYR A 411 28.27 16.03 -1.71
CA TYR A 411 29.33 15.98 -0.70
C TYR A 411 28.82 15.75 0.74
N ALA A 412 27.65 16.29 1.09
CA ALA A 412 27.07 16.12 2.43
C ALA A 412 26.52 14.69 2.66
N ALA A 413 26.03 14.03 1.62
CA ALA A 413 25.55 12.65 1.67
C ALA A 413 26.68 11.66 2.00
N ALA A 414 27.86 11.88 1.41
CA ALA A 414 29.06 11.07 1.60
C ALA A 414 29.51 10.96 3.06
N ARG A 415 29.65 12.10 3.74
CA ARG A 415 30.28 12.21 5.07
C ARG A 415 29.44 11.60 6.20
N TYR A 416 28.12 11.58 6.04
CA TYR A 416 27.21 11.04 7.05
C TYR A 416 27.13 9.50 7.04
N MET A 417 27.50 8.84 5.93
CA MET A 417 27.55 7.38 5.87
C MET A 417 28.72 6.79 6.67
N GLU A 418 29.83 7.54 6.78
CA GLU A 418 30.96 7.21 7.65
C GLU A 418 30.56 7.27 9.13
N ASP A 419 29.77 8.28 9.53
CA ASP A 419 29.38 8.53 10.93
C ASP A 419 28.49 7.43 11.54
N TYR A 420 27.81 6.61 10.74
CA TYR A 420 26.87 5.57 11.20
C TYR A 420 27.42 4.15 11.17
N GLY A 421 28.73 3.99 10.98
CA GLY A 421 29.39 2.68 11.10
C GLY A 421 28.89 1.64 10.09
N PHE A 422 28.38 2.09 8.93
CA PHE A 422 28.17 1.21 7.77
C PHE A 422 29.54 0.81 7.22
N LEU A 423 30.23 -0.08 7.93
CA LEU A 423 31.48 -0.70 7.52
C LEU A 423 31.20 -1.50 6.24
N PHE A 424 31.67 -0.93 5.14
CA PHE A 424 31.77 -1.61 3.86
C PHE A 424 32.84 -2.71 3.98
N ASP A 425 32.67 -3.82 3.25
CA ASP A 425 33.78 -4.74 2.99
C ASP A 425 34.92 -3.96 2.31
N MET A 426 36.19 -4.22 2.61
CA MET A 426 37.34 -3.40 2.19
C MET A 426 37.38 -3.10 0.68
N GLU A 427 36.96 -4.04 -0.17
CA GLU A 427 36.84 -3.80 -1.62
C GLU A 427 35.65 -2.88 -1.98
N GLN A 428 34.54 -2.99 -1.24
CA GLN A 428 33.36 -2.14 -1.39
C GLN A 428 33.57 -0.75 -0.80
N THR A 429 34.34 -0.63 0.29
CA THR A 429 34.82 0.63 0.85
C THR A 429 35.64 1.34 -0.20
N LEU A 430 36.55 0.64 -0.86
CA LEU A 430 37.39 1.24 -1.90
C LEU A 430 36.56 1.71 -3.11
N ALA A 431 35.52 0.98 -3.53
CA ALA A 431 34.66 1.42 -4.63
C ALA A 431 33.78 2.63 -4.27
N VAL A 432 33.26 2.66 -3.03
CA VAL A 432 32.50 3.80 -2.51
C VAL A 432 33.42 4.99 -2.24
N GLU A 433 34.57 4.80 -1.60
CA GLU A 433 35.62 5.79 -1.38
C GLU A 433 36.19 6.30 -2.69
N GLN A 434 36.38 5.47 -3.73
CA GLN A 434 36.79 5.92 -5.07
C GLN A 434 35.68 6.73 -5.73
N LYS A 435 34.40 6.35 -5.58
CA LYS A 435 33.27 7.17 -6.03
C LYS A 435 33.21 8.48 -5.23
N LEU A 436 33.38 8.46 -3.91
CA LEU A 436 33.41 9.63 -3.03
C LEU A 436 34.63 10.52 -3.27
N ALA A 437 35.79 9.96 -3.60
CA ALA A 437 37.02 10.65 -3.98
C ALA A 437 36.94 11.20 -5.40
N ALA A 438 36.30 10.51 -6.33
CA ALA A 438 35.94 11.03 -7.65
C ALA A 438 34.94 12.21 -7.51
N LEU A 439 33.91 12.06 -6.67
CA LEU A 439 32.97 13.12 -6.32
C LEU A 439 33.68 14.33 -5.68
N THR A 440 34.63 14.10 -4.77
CA THR A 440 35.40 15.13 -4.07
C THR A 440 36.43 15.82 -4.95
N SER A 441 37.11 15.09 -5.84
CA SER A 441 38.06 15.64 -6.81
C SER A 441 37.36 16.46 -7.89
N LEU A 442 36.21 15.99 -8.41
CA LEU A 442 35.35 16.78 -9.32
C LEU A 442 34.84 18.07 -8.68
N CYS A 443 34.61 18.09 -7.36
CA CYS A 443 34.24 19.29 -6.62
C CYS A 443 35.41 20.27 -6.39
N ARG A 444 36.65 19.79 -6.31
CA ARG A 444 37.84 20.65 -6.12
C ARG A 444 38.25 21.43 -7.38
N VAL A 445 37.90 20.95 -8.57
CA VAL A 445 38.21 21.62 -9.86
C VAL A 445 37.46 22.96 -10.05
N ARG A 446 36.49 23.29 -9.20
CA ARG A 446 35.65 24.51 -9.31
C ARG A 446 35.82 25.53 -8.17
N ARG A 447 36.93 25.46 -7.43
CA ARG A 447 37.29 26.51 -6.45
C ARG A 447 38.25 27.58 -7.01
N ASP A 448 38.67 27.42 -8.26
CA ASP A 448 39.23 28.47 -9.12
C ASP A 448 38.19 28.82 -10.19
#